data_AF-A0A2R4M7C4-F1
#
_entry.id   AF-A0A2R4M7C4-F1
#
_cell.length_a   1.000
_cell.length_b   1.000
_cell.length_c   1.000
_cell.angle_alpha   90.00
_cell.angle_beta   90.00
_cell.angle_gamma   90.00
#
_symmetry.space_group_name_H-M   'P 1'
#
loop_
_entity.id
_entity.type
_entity.pdbx_description
1 polymer ?
#
loop_
_entity_poly.entity_id
_entity_poly.type
_entity_poly.pdbx_seq_one_letter_code
_entity_poly.pdbx_strand_id
1 'polypeptide(L)'
;MRPGWVRLGFNYFFDAKTVDYIISSILFICNNGLRFLSDYDVDVAHGLWRHKNGAPDAPATLKEFWRIERQAKQKTFAHRDMFLTVADELAAVRARPALKHSPLFEPNCEALRGFWMPQDVMPHPPV
;
A
#
# COMPACT_ATOMS: atom_id res chain seq x y z
N MET A 1 -4.65 16.73 -8.35
CA MET A 1 -5.53 15.89 -7.50
C MET A 1 -5.45 16.40 -6.07
N ARG A 2 -6.50 16.25 -5.25
CA ARG A 2 -6.41 16.57 -3.81
C ARG A 2 -5.46 15.58 -3.13
N PRO A 3 -4.54 16.01 -2.25
CA PRO A 3 -3.68 15.10 -1.50
C PRO A 3 -4.51 14.09 -0.70
N GLY A 4 -4.09 12.83 -0.67
CA GLY A 4 -4.79 11.77 0.06
C GLY A 4 -6.00 11.15 -0.65
N TRP A 5 -6.23 11.44 -1.93
CA TRP A 5 -7.32 10.85 -2.72
C TRP A 5 -6.78 9.89 -3.79
N VAL A 6 -7.51 8.81 -4.01
CA VAL A 6 -7.28 7.85 -5.10
C VAL A 6 -8.57 7.65 -5.90
N ARG A 7 -8.45 7.52 -7.22
CA ARG A 7 -9.57 7.15 -8.10
C ARG A 7 -9.56 5.64 -8.28
N LEU A 8 -10.67 4.99 -7.92
CA LEU A 8 -10.90 3.59 -8.24
C LEU A 8 -11.81 3.49 -9.47
N GLY A 9 -11.45 2.62 -10.41
CA GLY A 9 -12.25 2.33 -11.60
C GLY A 9 -12.33 0.83 -11.81
N PHE A 10 -13.55 0.31 -11.96
CA PHE A 10 -13.80 -1.07 -12.34
C PHE A 10 -14.13 -1.11 -13.83
N ASN A 11 -13.46 -2.00 -14.55
CA ASN A 11 -13.76 -2.21 -15.97
C ASN A 11 -14.96 -3.14 -16.12
N TYR A 12 -15.75 -2.95 -17.18
CA TYR A 12 -16.98 -3.71 -17.42
C TYR A 12 -16.76 -5.22 -17.61
N PHE A 13 -15.53 -5.64 -17.92
CA PHE A 13 -15.16 -7.04 -18.13
C PHE A 13 -14.68 -7.75 -16.85
N PHE A 14 -14.63 -7.05 -15.70
CA PHE A 14 -14.32 -7.71 -14.43
C PHE A 14 -15.52 -8.54 -13.97
N ASP A 15 -15.26 -9.81 -13.65
CA ASP A 15 -16.24 -10.64 -12.95
C ASP A 15 -16.43 -10.18 -11.50
N ALA A 16 -17.56 -10.56 -10.90
CA ALA A 16 -17.90 -10.17 -9.53
C ALA A 16 -16.81 -10.57 -8.53
N LYS A 17 -16.22 -11.76 -8.68
CA LYS A 17 -15.20 -12.25 -7.75
C LYS A 17 -13.90 -11.42 -7.82
N THR A 18 -13.58 -10.86 -8.98
CA THR A 18 -12.44 -9.97 -9.19
C THR A 18 -12.71 -8.62 -8.55
N VAL A 19 -13.92 -8.08 -8.71
CA VAL A 19 -14.35 -6.85 -8.01
C VAL A 19 -14.28 -7.05 -6.50
N ASP A 20 -14.85 -8.13 -5.98
CA ASP A 20 -14.83 -8.46 -4.55
C ASP A 20 -13.40 -8.58 -4.02
N TYR A 21 -12.53 -9.29 -4.74
CA TYR A 21 -11.12 -9.43 -4.36
C TYR A 21 -10.40 -8.06 -4.28
N ILE A 22 -10.63 -7.16 -5.25
CA ILE A 22 -10.05 -5.82 -5.23
C ILE A 22 -10.55 -5.04 -4.02
N ILE A 23 -11.85 -5.08 -3.74
CA ILE A 23 -12.45 -4.41 -2.59
C ILE A 23 -11.87 -4.96 -1.28
N SER A 24 -11.82 -6.28 -1.12
CA SER A 24 -11.23 -6.93 0.06
C SER A 24 -9.76 -6.56 0.26
N SER A 25 -8.99 -6.47 -0.83
CA SER A 25 -7.58 -6.05 -0.78
C SER A 25 -7.43 -4.60 -0.33
N ILE A 26 -8.29 -3.70 -0.82
CA ILE A 26 -8.30 -2.30 -0.39
C ILE A 26 -8.68 -2.19 1.09
N LEU A 27 -9.72 -2.90 1.52
CA LEU A 27 -10.15 -2.93 2.92
C LEU A 27 -9.04 -3.47 3.84
N PHE A 28 -8.32 -4.49 3.41
CA PHE A 28 -7.14 -4.98 4.11
C PHE A 28 -6.09 -3.87 4.30
N ILE A 29 -5.76 -3.12 3.24
CA ILE A 29 -4.80 -2.01 3.31
C ILE A 29 -5.32 -0.89 4.24
N CYS A 30 -6.60 -0.54 4.18
CA CYS A 30 -7.18 0.47 5.07
C CYS A 30 -7.03 0.07 6.55
N ASN A 31 -7.23 -1.21 6.88
CA ASN A 31 -7.18 -1.71 8.25
C ASN A 31 -5.75 -1.95 8.75
N ASN A 32 -4.88 -2.49 7.89
CA ASN A 32 -3.58 -3.02 8.27
C ASN A 32 -2.39 -2.29 7.65
N GLY A 33 -2.57 -1.40 6.67
CA GLY A 33 -1.49 -0.79 5.89
C GLY A 33 -0.42 -0.10 6.75
N LEU A 34 -0.83 0.54 7.85
CA LEU A 34 0.11 1.16 8.80
C LEU A 34 1.10 0.16 9.42
N ARG A 35 0.70 -1.11 9.60
CA ARG A 35 1.56 -2.18 10.12
C ARG A 35 2.72 -2.52 9.18
N PHE A 36 2.56 -2.26 7.89
CA PHE A 36 3.54 -2.59 6.84
C PHE A 36 4.43 -1.41 6.46
N LEU A 37 4.12 -0.20 6.91
CA LEU A 37 4.77 1.03 6.43
C LEU A 37 6.28 1.04 6.63
N SER A 38 6.78 0.40 7.70
CA SER A 38 8.22 0.28 7.99
C SER A 38 9.01 -0.50 6.93
N ASP A 39 8.33 -1.36 6.17
CA ASP A 39 8.94 -2.23 5.18
C ASP A 39 9.14 -1.51 3.84
N TYR A 40 8.67 -0.26 3.71
CA TYR A 40 8.73 0.53 2.49
C TYR A 40 9.47 1.86 2.69
N ASP A 41 10.09 2.34 1.62
CA ASP A 41 10.63 3.70 1.49
C ASP A 41 9.86 4.47 0.42
N VAL A 42 9.75 5.79 0.60
CA VAL A 42 9.11 6.69 -0.37
C VAL A 42 10.14 7.17 -1.38
N ASP A 43 9.92 6.85 -2.64
CA ASP A 43 10.62 7.41 -3.78
C ASP A 43 9.85 8.63 -4.28
N VAL A 44 10.25 9.81 -3.80
CA VAL A 44 9.58 11.08 -4.13
C VAL A 44 9.79 11.47 -5.59
N ALA A 45 10.91 11.08 -6.19
CA ALA A 45 11.22 11.43 -7.59
C ALA A 45 10.26 10.74 -8.56
N HIS A 46 9.88 9.49 -8.26
CA HIS A 46 8.96 8.71 -9.08
C HIS A 46 7.53 8.64 -8.52
N GLY A 47 7.31 9.14 -7.30
CA GLY A 47 6.02 9.05 -6.61
C GLY A 47 5.64 7.61 -6.25
N LEU A 48 6.61 6.77 -5.92
CA LEU A 48 6.42 5.33 -5.64
C LEU A 48 6.76 4.99 -4.19
N TRP A 49 6.12 3.93 -3.69
CA TRP A 49 6.54 3.26 -2.45
C TRP A 49 7.28 1.98 -2.84
N ARG A 50 8.53 1.87 -2.39
CA ARG A 50 9.40 0.73 -2.69
C ARG A 50 9.61 -0.11 -1.46
N HIS A 51 9.32 -1.41 -1.57
CA HIS A 51 9.64 -2.33 -0.49
C HIS A 51 11.16 -2.43 -0.34
N LYS A 52 11.67 -2.33 0.89
CA LYS A 52 13.11 -2.33 1.20
C LYS A 52 13.83 -3.59 0.73
N ASN A 53 13.13 -4.71 0.78
CA ASN A 53 13.60 -6.00 0.27
C ASN A 53 12.88 -6.41 -1.02
N GLY A 54 12.40 -5.43 -1.79
CA GLY A 54 11.70 -5.66 -3.06
C GLY A 54 12.62 -6.30 -4.11
N ALA A 55 12.01 -6.97 -5.08
CA ALA A 55 12.75 -7.47 -6.24
C ALA A 55 13.43 -6.30 -6.98
N PRO A 56 14.58 -6.55 -7.63
CA PRO A 56 15.25 -5.52 -8.42
C PRO A 56 14.32 -4.95 -9.48
N ASP A 57 14.58 -3.69 -9.85
CA ASP A 57 13.79 -2.95 -10.81
C ASP A 57 13.56 -3.73 -12.10
N ALA A 58 12.36 -3.57 -12.64
CA ALA A 58 12.07 -4.05 -13.97
C ALA A 58 13.07 -3.42 -14.96
N PRO A 59 13.44 -4.14 -16.03
CA PRO A 59 14.36 -3.64 -17.04
C PRO A 59 13.94 -2.27 -17.54
N ALA A 60 14.90 -1.34 -17.60
CA ALA A 60 14.66 0.02 -18.06
C ALA A 60 14.36 0.07 -19.56
N THR A 61 14.77 -0.96 -20.30
CA THR A 61 14.55 -1.06 -21.75
C THR A 61 13.94 -2.39 -22.16
N LEU A 62 13.21 -2.39 -23.28
CA LEU A 62 12.70 -3.62 -23.90
C LEU A 62 13.84 -4.58 -24.29
N LYS A 63 15.00 -4.05 -24.70
CA LYS A 63 16.18 -4.86 -25.04
C LYS A 63 16.68 -5.66 -23.83
N GLU A 64 16.73 -5.03 -22.65
CA GLU A 64 17.08 -5.70 -21.40
C GLU A 64 15.98 -6.66 -20.96
N PHE A 65 14.71 -6.31 -21.16
CA PHE A 65 13.57 -7.18 -20.88
C PHE A 65 13.66 -8.51 -21.63
N TRP A 66 13.94 -8.46 -22.94
CA TRP A 66 14.11 -9.67 -23.76
C TRP A 66 15.36 -10.48 -23.40
N ARG A 67 16.28 -9.92 -22.63
CA ARG A 67 17.53 -10.55 -22.18
C ARG A 67 17.44 -11.14 -20.77
N ILE A 68 16.30 -10.98 -20.09
CA ILE A 68 16.05 -11.69 -18.83
C ILE A 68 15.89 -13.18 -19.16
N GLU A 69 16.91 -13.98 -18.85
CA GLU A 69 16.72 -15.41 -18.71
C GLU A 69 15.80 -15.65 -17.50
N ARG A 70 14.55 -16.04 -17.75
CA ARG A 70 13.60 -16.44 -16.70
C ARG A 70 14.11 -17.73 -16.03
N GLN A 71 14.97 -17.60 -15.02
CA GLN A 71 15.31 -18.69 -14.09
C GLN A 71 14.59 -18.59 -12.74
N ALA A 72 13.50 -17.82 -12.66
CA ALA A 72 12.68 -17.83 -11.46
C ALA A 72 11.67 -18.98 -11.54
N LYS A 73 11.82 -19.96 -10.64
CA LYS A 73 10.77 -20.94 -10.32
C LYS A 73 9.54 -20.15 -9.87
N GLN A 74 8.66 -19.79 -10.80
CA GLN A 74 7.43 -19.07 -10.48
C GLN A 74 6.66 -19.95 -9.51
N LYS A 75 6.46 -19.47 -8.28
CA LYS A 75 5.53 -20.11 -7.37
C LYS A 75 4.18 -20.12 -8.08
N THR A 76 3.64 -21.30 -8.34
CA THR A 76 2.29 -21.43 -8.86
C THR A 76 1.32 -21.00 -7.77
N PHE A 77 0.65 -19.87 -7.99
CA PHE A 77 -0.43 -19.40 -7.14
C PHE A 77 -1.72 -20.03 -7.67
N ALA A 78 -2.34 -20.94 -6.90
CA ALA A 78 -3.51 -21.68 -7.35
C ALA A 78 -4.75 -20.78 -7.47
N HIS A 79 -4.99 -19.92 -6.48
CA HIS A 79 -6.14 -19.02 -6.43
C HIS A 79 -5.76 -17.67 -5.82
N ARG A 80 -6.39 -16.58 -6.29
CA ARG A 80 -6.14 -15.21 -5.79
C ARG A 80 -6.47 -15.04 -4.31
N ASP A 81 -7.47 -15.77 -3.81
CA ASP A 81 -7.94 -15.65 -2.42
C ASP A 81 -6.84 -16.02 -1.41
N MET A 82 -5.88 -16.86 -1.82
CA MET A 82 -4.69 -17.21 -1.03
C MET A 82 -3.86 -15.98 -0.63
N PHE A 83 -3.86 -14.92 -1.46
CA PHE A 83 -3.13 -13.69 -1.13
C PHE A 83 -3.73 -12.96 0.07
N LEU A 84 -5.05 -12.98 0.25
CA LEU A 84 -5.70 -12.37 1.40
C LEU A 84 -5.36 -13.14 2.68
N THR A 85 -5.38 -14.48 2.63
CA THR A 85 -4.96 -15.32 3.76
C THR A 85 -3.51 -15.03 4.17
N VAL A 86 -2.59 -15.00 3.22
CA VAL A 86 -1.18 -14.67 3.50
C VAL A 86 -1.04 -13.25 4.04
N ALA A 87 -1.81 -12.30 3.52
CA ALA A 87 -1.79 -10.92 4.00
C ALA A 87 -2.25 -10.81 5.46
N ASP A 88 -3.31 -11.54 5.85
CA ASP A 88 -3.80 -11.60 7.22
C ASP A 88 -2.78 -12.23 8.18
N GLU A 89 -2.14 -13.33 7.78
CA GLU A 89 -1.05 -13.96 8.54
C GLU A 89 0.11 -12.99 8.78
N LEU A 90 0.51 -12.27 7.72
CA LEU A 90 1.57 -11.27 7.80
C LEU A 90 1.18 -10.06 8.67
N ALA A 91 -0.09 -9.67 8.68
CA ALA A 91 -0.59 -8.59 9.52
C ALA A 91 -0.67 -9.01 11.00
N ALA A 92 -1.03 -10.26 11.28
CA ALA A 92 -1.20 -10.79 12.64
C ALA A 92 0.11 -10.76 13.44
N VAL A 93 1.26 -10.98 12.79
CA VAL A 93 2.59 -10.94 13.44
C VAL A 93 3.16 -9.53 13.58
N ARG A 94 2.54 -8.51 12.98
CA ARG A 94 3.03 -7.13 12.99
C ARG A 94 2.27 -6.28 14.00
N ALA A 95 2.99 -5.57 14.86
CA ALA A 95 2.40 -4.54 15.71
C ALA A 95 2.01 -3.30 14.89
N ARG A 96 1.00 -2.57 15.34
CA ARG A 96 0.70 -1.25 14.79
C ARG A 96 1.71 -0.26 15.38
N PRO A 97 2.47 0.49 14.57
CA PRO A 97 3.42 1.47 15.10
C PRO A 97 2.67 2.57 15.87
N ALA A 98 3.23 2.96 17.01
CA ALA A 98 2.76 4.11 17.76
C ALA A 98 3.17 5.39 17.02
N LEU A 99 2.19 6.05 16.41
CA LEU A 99 2.41 7.32 15.72
C LEU A 99 2.45 8.46 16.72
N LYS A 100 3.49 9.29 16.65
CA LYS A 100 3.57 10.51 17.45
C LYS A 100 2.68 11.57 16.82
N HIS A 101 1.86 12.23 17.64
CA HIS A 101 1.20 13.48 17.26
C HIS A 101 2.20 14.62 17.38
N SER A 102 3.07 14.75 16.40
CA SER A 102 3.94 15.91 16.27
C SER A 102 3.35 16.84 15.20
N PRO A 103 3.25 18.15 15.46
CA PRO A 103 2.78 19.09 14.45
C PRO A 103 3.80 19.11 13.31
N LEU A 104 3.36 18.66 12.13
CA LEU A 104 4.19 18.62 10.92
C LEU A 104 4.08 19.90 10.10
N PHE A 105 2.95 20.60 10.22
CA PHE A 105 2.64 21.82 9.51
C PHE A 105 2.53 22.99 10.48
N GLU A 106 2.82 24.20 10.00
CA GLU A 106 2.51 25.43 10.73
C GLU A 106 1.00 25.57 10.96
N PRO A 107 0.53 26.26 12.02
CA PRO A 107 -0.89 26.31 12.37
C PRO A 107 -1.82 26.84 11.27
N ASN A 108 -1.35 27.80 10.48
CA ASN A 108 -2.04 28.33 9.30
C ASN A 108 -2.20 27.28 8.19
N CYS A 109 -1.19 26.46 7.94
CA CYS A 109 -1.23 25.36 6.99
C CYS A 109 -2.10 24.21 7.49
N GLU A 110 -2.03 23.89 8.78
CA GLU A 110 -2.85 22.85 9.40
C GLU A 110 -4.35 23.20 9.33
N ALA A 111 -4.72 24.46 9.52
CA ALA A 111 -6.11 24.93 9.38
C ALA A 111 -6.67 24.76 7.95
N LEU A 112 -5.80 24.69 6.94
CA LEU A 112 -6.18 24.48 5.54
C LEU A 112 -6.10 23.00 5.11
N ARG A 113 -5.71 22.09 6.02
CA ARG A 113 -5.52 20.68 5.71
C ARG A 113 -6.86 19.98 5.49
N GLY A 114 -7.17 19.68 4.23
CA GLY A 114 -8.38 18.98 3.80
C GLY A 114 -8.23 17.45 3.62
N PHE A 115 -7.27 16.81 4.27
CA PHE A 115 -6.99 15.36 4.15
C PHE A 115 -6.56 14.79 5.50
N TRP A 116 -6.74 13.49 5.73
CA TRP A 116 -6.42 12.83 7.00
C TRP A 116 -4.95 12.45 7.11
N MET A 117 -4.38 12.58 8.31
CA MET A 117 -3.07 12.02 8.66
C MET A 117 -3.23 10.69 9.39
N PRO A 118 -2.26 9.76 9.28
CA PRO A 118 -2.34 8.46 9.95
C PRO A 118 -2.56 8.56 11.47
N GLN A 119 -2.02 9.60 12.13
CA GLN A 119 -2.21 9.85 13.55
C GLN A 119 -3.64 10.30 13.90
N ASP A 120 -4.38 10.94 12.99
CA ASP A 120 -5.72 11.48 13.25
C ASP A 120 -6.77 10.37 13.47
N VAL A 121 -6.45 9.13 13.09
CA VAL A 121 -7.33 7.96 13.24
C VAL A 121 -7.25 7.37 14.67
N MET A 122 -6.24 7.76 15.46
CA MET A 122 -6.13 7.32 16.85
C MET A 122 -7.00 8.21 17.75
N PRO A 123 -7.83 7.64 18.64
CA PRO A 123 -8.63 8.44 19.56
C PRO A 123 -7.72 9.30 20.43
N HIS A 124 -7.99 10.60 20.48
CA HIS A 124 -7.33 11.49 21.43
C HIS A 124 -7.63 11.02 22.86
N PRO A 125 -6.63 10.92 23.75
CA PRO A 125 -6.94 10.79 25.17
C PRO A 125 -7.75 12.02 25.60
N PRO A 126 -8.82 11.85 26.41
CA PRO A 126 -9.57 12.98 26.92
C PRO A 126 -8.61 13.89 27.71
N VAL A 127 -8.74 15.19 27.45
CA VAL A 127 -8.04 16.27 28.17
C VAL A 127 -8.51 16.30 29.62
#